data_AF-A0A7C5HWD3-F1
#
_entry.id   AF-A0A7C5HWD3-F1
#
_cell.length_a   1.000
_cell.length_b   1.000
_cell.length_c   1.000
_cell.angle_alpha   90.00
_cell.angle_beta   90.00
_cell.angle_gamma   90.00
#
_symmetry.space_group_name_H-M   'P 1'
#
loop_
_entity.id
_entity.type
_entity.pdbx_description
1 polymer ?
#
loop_
_entity_poly.entity_id
_entity_poly.type
_entity_poly.pdbx_seq_one_letter_code
_entity_poly.pdbx_strand_id
1 'polypeptide(L)'
;NIVGARVVIDGHEVGKTPIESFETPPGTTKLEIRASNYQDLKTDITVHGCGKLQEFNMALLPGWSDVTVSSVPQGATLKIDGKSFGNTPLRIQLAAGAYLLEISADLYKTWKHRLVVKPNDPLEIKDIRLQPADGKLTVKTKPSGASVMIGGTFMGQTPLVVDLFPNTDHVVRISKAGYEKATRNVNVPSATSTQLDVDLKPREGIIRLWLNPADTELLVNGKSWGVPPKQLQLIAVEHILEFRKKGYHSYRTRITPRPGFPQELKIALAKESVSNKATSLIITTPTGYRLKLIRPKTYTMGSSRREQGRRSNETLRKVKLTRPFYMGLQEVTNKEFKEFIVGHHSGMFKSEHLNRDDQPVVRITWEQAALFCNWLSAKESLSPAYSKKGEKLIAVEPLNTGYRLPTEAEWEYCARFTHTQISLKYPWGHKFPPKQLSGNYSDQSAKDLLSNVLEGYNDQYATTAPPAKFKPNGLGLYDMGGNVAEWCHDYYSIYSYAPEKLYVDLVGPVYGKHHVIRGSGWKHGSIGTLRLAYRSYGDDKREDVGFRVCRYLK
;
A
#
# COMPACT_ATOMS: atom_id res chain seq x y z
N ASN A 1 -61.33 44.45 22.37
CA ASN A 1 -60.39 45.59 22.55
C ASN A 1 -59.35 45.77 21.45
N ILE A 2 -59.29 44.93 20.41
CA ILE A 2 -58.44 45.19 19.24
C ILE A 2 -59.25 46.02 18.25
N VAL A 3 -58.80 47.24 17.95
CA VAL A 3 -59.45 48.14 16.97
C VAL A 3 -58.87 47.86 15.59
N GLY A 4 -59.73 47.80 14.58
CA GLY A 4 -59.34 47.55 13.18
C GLY A 4 -59.25 46.08 12.78
N ALA A 5 -59.64 45.12 13.63
CA ALA A 5 -59.64 43.70 13.27
C ALA A 5 -60.76 43.41 12.26
N ARG A 6 -60.46 42.67 11.20
CA ARG A 6 -61.41 42.31 10.15
C ARG A 6 -62.41 41.30 10.69
N VAL A 7 -63.70 41.60 10.55
CA VAL A 7 -64.80 40.72 10.97
C VAL A 7 -65.47 40.13 9.74
N VAL A 8 -65.63 38.81 9.75
CA VAL A 8 -66.25 38.02 8.70
C VAL A 8 -67.40 37.23 9.31
N ILE A 9 -68.57 37.32 8.71
CA ILE A 9 -69.79 36.62 9.12
C ILE A 9 -70.26 35.75 7.95
N ASP A 10 -70.41 34.44 8.20
CA ASP A 10 -70.80 33.44 7.20
C ASP A 10 -69.98 33.52 5.89
N GLY A 11 -68.70 33.88 6.00
CA GLY A 11 -67.77 34.00 4.88
C GLY A 11 -67.72 35.38 4.21
N HIS A 12 -68.59 36.32 4.61
CA HIS A 12 -68.62 37.69 4.08
C HIS A 12 -67.98 38.68 5.06
N GLU A 13 -67.07 39.53 4.59
CA GLU A 13 -66.51 40.61 5.42
C GLU A 13 -67.58 41.67 5.69
N VAL A 14 -67.81 41.95 6.97
CA VAL A 14 -68.86 42.86 7.42
C VAL A 14 -68.31 44.19 7.94
N GLY A 15 -67.01 44.27 8.22
CA GLY A 15 -66.36 45.50 8.67
C GLY A 15 -65.14 45.25 9.53
N LYS A 16 -64.74 46.27 10.29
CA LYS A 16 -63.63 46.21 11.24
C LYS A 16 -64.09 46.54 12.65
N THR A 17 -63.52 45.90 13.66
CA THR A 17 -63.85 46.14 15.07
C THR A 17 -63.46 47.55 15.55
N PRO A 18 -64.19 48.16 16.48
CA PRO A 18 -65.53 47.77 16.91
C PRO A 18 -66.55 48.03 15.78
N ILE A 19 -67.51 47.12 15.63
CA ILE A 19 -68.66 47.32 14.73
C ILE A 19 -69.80 47.83 15.60
N GLU A 20 -70.33 49.02 15.31
CA GLU A 20 -71.39 49.65 16.11
C GLU A 20 -72.71 48.87 16.03
N SER A 21 -73.10 48.44 14.83
CA SER A 21 -74.25 47.54 14.63
C SER A 21 -74.12 46.81 13.29
N PHE A 22 -74.64 45.59 13.24
CA PHE A 22 -74.74 44.78 12.02
C PHE A 22 -75.98 43.89 12.11
N GLU A 23 -76.85 43.94 11.11
CA GLU A 23 -78.07 43.14 11.07
C GLU A 23 -77.85 41.82 10.32
N THR A 24 -78.35 40.73 10.90
CA THR A 24 -78.27 39.38 10.30
C THR A 24 -79.50 38.56 10.71
N PRO A 25 -79.95 37.59 9.88
CA PRO A 25 -81.08 36.74 10.23
C PRO A 25 -80.90 35.97 11.56
N PRO A 26 -81.98 35.64 12.28
CA PRO A 26 -81.90 34.81 13.48
C PRO A 26 -81.41 33.39 13.14
N GLY A 27 -80.58 32.82 14.01
CA GLY A 27 -79.99 31.51 13.81
C GLY A 27 -78.55 31.41 14.31
N THR A 28 -77.89 30.30 13.99
CA THR A 28 -76.46 30.09 14.25
C THR A 28 -75.66 30.59 13.06
N THR A 29 -74.73 31.49 13.32
CA THR A 29 -73.91 32.17 12.32
C THR A 29 -72.43 31.99 12.66
N LYS A 30 -71.60 31.75 11.64
CA LYS A 30 -70.15 31.63 11.79
C LYS A 30 -69.52 33.00 11.86
N LEU A 31 -68.90 33.30 12.99
CA LEU A 31 -68.10 34.50 13.20
C LEU A 31 -66.61 34.16 13.04
N GLU A 32 -65.92 34.92 12.20
CA GLU A 32 -64.48 34.91 12.09
C GLU A 32 -63.92 36.32 12.31
N ILE A 33 -62.92 36.45 13.19
CA ILE A 33 -62.23 37.72 13.45
C ILE A 33 -60.74 37.52 13.17
N ARG A 34 -60.19 38.34 12.27
CA ARG A 34 -58.78 38.32 11.88
C ARG A 34 -58.09 39.64 12.23
N ALA A 35 -56.93 39.56 12.87
CA ALA A 35 -56.09 40.72 13.14
C ALA A 35 -54.62 40.38 12.92
N SER A 36 -53.83 41.37 12.48
CA SER A 36 -52.39 41.20 12.30
C SER A 36 -51.71 40.85 13.63
N ASN A 37 -50.84 39.84 13.63
CA ASN A 37 -50.14 39.30 14.82
C ASN A 37 -51.04 38.64 15.87
N TYR A 38 -52.26 38.22 15.50
CA TYR A 38 -53.17 37.42 16.32
C TYR A 38 -53.57 36.13 15.60
N GLN A 39 -53.97 35.11 16.35
CA GLN A 39 -54.62 33.93 15.80
C GLN A 39 -56.02 34.32 15.31
N ASP A 40 -56.41 33.81 14.14
CA ASP A 40 -57.78 33.96 13.64
C ASP A 40 -58.75 33.28 14.62
N LEU A 41 -59.70 34.05 15.16
CA LEU A 41 -60.79 33.49 15.97
C LEU A 41 -61.89 33.02 15.03
N LYS A 42 -62.30 31.76 15.15
CA LYS A 42 -63.46 31.19 14.44
C LYS A 42 -64.38 30.56 15.47
N THR A 43 -65.62 31.04 15.54
CA THR A 43 -66.62 30.53 16.49
C THR A 43 -68.01 30.67 15.92
N ASP A 44 -68.94 29.87 16.42
CA ASP A 44 -70.36 30.04 16.14
C ASP A 44 -70.96 31.01 17.17
N ILE A 45 -71.82 31.91 16.70
CA ILE A 45 -72.64 32.78 17.55
C ILE A 45 -74.12 32.53 17.24
N THR A 46 -74.98 32.69 18.24
CA THR A 46 -76.43 32.52 18.08
C THR A 46 -77.13 33.87 18.13
N VAL A 47 -77.86 34.19 17.07
CA VAL A 47 -78.64 35.43 16.92
C VAL A 47 -80.12 35.13 17.21
N HIS A 48 -80.69 35.79 18.21
CA HIS A 48 -82.02 35.48 18.75
C HIS A 48 -83.19 36.09 17.97
N GLY A 49 -82.95 37.11 17.15
CA GLY A 49 -83.99 37.78 16.35
C GLY A 49 -84.89 38.75 17.14
N CYS A 50 -86.03 39.11 16.54
CA CYS A 50 -87.05 40.02 17.09
C CYS A 50 -86.52 41.44 17.43
N GLY A 51 -85.56 41.96 16.66
CA GLY A 51 -84.98 43.29 16.90
C GLY A 51 -84.15 43.41 18.18
N LYS A 52 -83.78 42.29 18.81
CA LYS A 52 -82.94 42.29 20.02
C LYS A 52 -81.49 42.60 19.65
N LEU A 53 -80.93 43.64 20.25
CA LEU A 53 -79.51 43.93 20.17
C LEU A 53 -78.72 42.91 21.01
N GLN A 54 -77.67 42.34 20.43
CA GLN A 54 -76.75 41.43 21.12
C GLN A 54 -75.31 41.93 20.99
N GLU A 55 -74.61 42.00 22.12
CA GLU A 55 -73.22 42.40 22.16
C GLU A 55 -72.31 41.17 22.31
N PHE A 56 -71.27 41.10 21.46
CA PHE A 56 -70.28 40.02 21.49
C PHE A 56 -68.89 40.61 21.77
N ASN A 57 -68.36 40.33 22.95
CA ASN A 57 -67.02 40.74 23.36
C ASN A 57 -66.04 39.57 23.20
N MET A 58 -65.22 39.63 22.14
CA MET A 58 -64.27 38.56 21.81
C MET A 58 -62.82 38.98 22.08
N ALA A 59 -62.01 38.05 22.59
CA ALA A 59 -60.58 38.21 22.77
C ALA A 59 -59.82 37.37 21.74
N LEU A 60 -58.88 37.98 21.01
CA LEU A 60 -57.97 37.23 20.14
C LEU A 60 -56.71 36.84 20.91
N LEU A 61 -56.23 35.61 20.69
CA LEU A 61 -54.94 35.17 21.20
C LEU A 61 -53.81 35.71 20.31
N PRO A 62 -52.67 36.14 20.87
CA PRO A 62 -51.52 36.53 20.07
C PRO A 62 -51.05 35.43 19.12
N GLY A 63 -50.66 35.81 17.90
CA GLY A 63 -50.05 34.96 16.87
C GLY A 63 -48.54 34.77 17.06
N TRP A 64 -48.01 35.31 18.15
CA TRP A 64 -46.62 35.20 18.59
C TRP A 64 -46.55 34.49 19.94
N SER A 65 -45.34 34.12 20.33
CA SER A 65 -45.05 33.60 21.66
C SER A 65 -43.75 34.16 22.20
N ASP A 66 -43.67 34.28 23.52
CA ASP A 66 -42.44 34.61 24.22
C ASP A 66 -41.48 33.43 24.18
N VAL A 67 -40.25 33.69 23.75
CA VAL A 67 -39.15 32.74 23.79
C VAL A 67 -38.04 33.31 24.68
N THR A 68 -37.79 32.62 25.79
CA THR A 68 -36.71 32.94 26.71
C THR A 68 -35.54 31.99 26.47
N VAL A 69 -34.37 32.53 26.15
CA VAL A 69 -33.16 31.75 25.86
C VAL A 69 -32.08 32.11 26.87
N SER A 70 -31.50 31.11 27.53
CA SER A 70 -30.34 31.28 28.41
C SER A 70 -29.23 30.28 28.07
N SER A 71 -27.98 30.71 28.27
CA SER A 71 -26.79 29.90 27.99
C SER A 71 -25.74 30.01 29.08
N VAL A 72 -24.78 29.10 29.05
CA VAL A 72 -23.55 29.11 29.85
C VAL A 72 -22.36 29.04 28.88
N PRO A 73 -21.50 30.07 28.81
CA PRO A 73 -21.57 31.32 29.59
C PRO A 73 -22.78 32.21 29.24
N GLN A 74 -23.15 33.08 30.18
CA GLN A 74 -24.09 34.17 29.90
C GLN A 74 -23.42 35.23 29.02
N GLY A 75 -24.21 36.08 28.37
CA GLY A 75 -23.73 37.11 27.45
C GLY A 75 -23.48 36.59 26.02
N ALA A 76 -23.83 35.35 25.70
CA ALA A 76 -23.63 34.79 24.37
C ALA A 76 -24.58 35.46 23.36
N THR A 77 -24.08 35.76 22.16
CA THR A 77 -24.87 36.36 21.08
C THR A 77 -25.88 35.36 20.53
N LEU A 78 -27.15 35.74 20.49
CA LEU A 78 -28.23 34.99 19.85
C LEU A 78 -28.48 35.54 18.44
N LYS A 79 -28.45 34.65 17.44
CA LYS A 79 -28.96 34.89 16.09
C LYS A 79 -30.11 33.95 15.79
N ILE A 80 -31.08 34.45 15.02
CA ILE A 80 -32.22 33.68 14.54
C ILE A 80 -32.30 33.89 13.03
N ASP A 81 -32.24 32.80 12.27
CA ASP A 81 -32.18 32.80 10.81
C ASP A 81 -31.13 33.79 10.26
N GLY A 82 -29.98 33.85 10.94
CA GLY A 82 -28.85 34.71 10.59
C GLY A 82 -28.92 36.15 11.12
N LYS A 83 -30.08 36.64 11.59
CA LYS A 83 -30.26 37.99 12.16
C LYS A 83 -29.91 37.99 13.65
N SER A 84 -29.15 38.97 14.13
CA SER A 84 -28.80 39.10 15.56
C SER A 84 -29.93 39.73 16.37
N PHE A 85 -30.21 39.15 17.54
CA PHE A 85 -31.29 39.58 18.45
C PHE A 85 -30.79 40.10 19.80
N GLY A 86 -29.49 39.95 20.11
CA GLY A 86 -28.88 40.42 21.36
C GLY A 86 -28.11 39.31 22.07
N ASN A 87 -27.95 39.43 23.40
CA ASN A 87 -27.13 38.53 24.22
C ASN A 87 -27.99 37.80 25.27
N THR A 88 -27.71 36.52 25.51
CA THR A 88 -28.39 35.70 26.53
C THR A 88 -28.02 36.13 27.96
N PRO A 89 -28.89 35.93 28.98
CA PRO A 89 -30.28 35.51 28.85
C PRO A 89 -31.15 36.62 28.22
N LEU A 90 -32.01 36.24 27.28
CA LEU A 90 -32.85 37.17 26.54
C LEU A 90 -34.25 36.59 26.37
N ARG A 91 -35.27 37.44 26.55
CA ARG A 91 -36.67 37.15 26.20
C ARG A 91 -37.03 37.95 24.94
N ILE A 92 -37.54 37.25 23.93
CA ILE A 92 -37.98 37.83 22.65
C ILE A 92 -39.36 37.30 22.29
N GLN A 93 -40.07 38.02 21.42
CA GLN A 93 -41.34 37.57 20.86
C GLN A 93 -41.10 37.09 19.43
N LEU A 94 -41.52 35.86 19.13
CA LEU A 94 -41.44 35.27 17.80
C LEU A 94 -42.83 34.90 17.31
N ALA A 95 -43.14 35.21 16.06
CA ALA A 95 -44.35 34.75 15.40
C ALA A 95 -44.34 33.21 15.30
N ALA A 96 -45.51 32.58 15.20
CA ALA A 96 -45.59 31.15 14.96
C ALA A 96 -44.82 30.74 13.69
N GLY A 97 -43.95 29.73 13.79
CA GLY A 97 -43.06 29.35 12.70
C GLY A 97 -41.87 28.48 13.15
N ALA A 98 -41.04 28.08 12.20
CA ALA A 98 -39.82 27.32 12.45
C ALA A 98 -38.59 28.20 12.20
N TYR A 99 -37.66 28.22 13.16
CA TYR A 99 -36.51 29.10 13.18
C TYR A 99 -35.22 28.33 13.47
N LEU A 100 -34.10 28.77 12.91
CA LEU A 100 -32.77 28.31 13.29
C LEU A 100 -32.15 29.27 14.30
N LEU A 101 -32.00 28.80 15.54
CA LEU A 101 -31.27 29.51 16.59
C LEU A 101 -29.79 29.19 16.45
N GLU A 102 -28.96 30.22 16.50
CA GLU A 102 -27.51 30.13 16.58
C GLU A 102 -27.03 30.94 17.78
N ILE A 103 -26.34 30.29 18.71
CA ILE A 103 -25.82 30.93 19.92
C ILE A 103 -24.30 30.82 19.88
N SER A 104 -23.62 31.97 19.96
CA SER A 104 -22.16 32.05 19.87
C SER A 104 -21.60 32.97 20.95
N ALA A 105 -20.46 32.59 21.53
CA ALA A 105 -19.69 33.41 22.46
C ALA A 105 -18.21 33.33 22.09
N ASP A 106 -17.42 34.35 22.48
CA ASP A 106 -15.98 34.36 22.27
C ASP A 106 -15.33 33.15 22.93
N LEU A 107 -14.42 32.47 22.22
CA LEU A 107 -13.76 31.23 22.65
C LEU A 107 -14.68 30.00 22.73
N TYR A 108 -15.91 30.04 22.19
CA TYR A 108 -16.81 28.88 22.17
C TYR A 108 -17.26 28.52 20.75
N LYS A 109 -17.59 27.24 20.55
CA LYS A 109 -18.24 26.75 19.32
C LYS A 109 -19.67 27.29 19.26
N THR A 110 -20.11 27.65 18.05
CA THR A 110 -21.50 28.07 17.81
C THR A 110 -22.44 26.88 18.01
N TRP A 111 -23.39 27.03 18.93
CA TRP A 111 -24.47 26.07 19.14
C TRP A 111 -25.63 26.39 18.19
N LYS A 112 -26.21 25.37 17.57
CA LYS A 112 -27.34 25.53 16.64
C LYS A 112 -28.50 24.64 17.02
N HIS A 113 -29.73 25.15 16.91
CA HIS A 113 -30.94 24.39 17.18
C HIS A 113 -32.12 24.87 16.36
N ARG A 114 -32.93 23.94 15.87
CA ARG A 114 -34.17 24.27 15.16
C ARG A 114 -35.31 24.36 16.15
N LEU A 115 -35.85 25.56 16.32
CA LEU A 115 -36.98 25.84 17.20
C LEU A 115 -38.28 25.91 16.40
N VAL A 116 -39.35 25.34 16.91
CA VAL A 116 -40.71 25.53 16.38
C VAL A 116 -41.52 26.29 17.42
N VAL A 117 -41.98 27.49 17.05
CA VAL A 117 -42.78 28.37 17.90
C VAL A 117 -44.26 28.18 17.57
N LYS A 118 -45.05 27.84 18.58
CA LYS A 118 -46.51 27.83 18.50
C LYS A 118 -47.07 29.13 19.06
N PRO A 119 -48.19 29.64 18.54
CA PRO A 119 -48.74 30.90 19.02
C PRO A 119 -49.35 30.78 20.43
N ASN A 120 -49.12 31.77 21.28
CA ASN A 120 -49.52 31.80 22.70
C ASN A 120 -49.03 30.61 23.55
N ASP A 121 -47.87 30.04 23.22
CA ASP A 121 -47.24 28.91 23.93
C ASP A 121 -45.80 29.27 24.33
N PRO A 122 -45.59 29.94 25.48
CA PRO A 122 -44.27 30.46 25.87
C PRO A 122 -43.22 29.35 25.98
N LEU A 123 -42.05 29.57 25.37
CA LEU A 123 -40.95 28.60 25.35
C LEU A 123 -39.77 29.11 26.18
N GLU A 124 -39.24 28.23 27.02
CA GLU A 124 -38.02 28.48 27.77
C GLU A 124 -36.94 27.47 27.38
N ILE A 125 -35.87 27.94 26.74
CA ILE A 125 -34.69 27.14 26.40
C ILE A 125 -33.59 27.52 27.37
N LYS A 126 -33.41 26.68 28.39
CA LYS A 126 -32.42 26.88 29.47
C LYS A 126 -31.26 25.89 29.32
N ASP A 127 -30.19 26.13 30.09
CA ASP A 127 -29.02 25.24 30.22
C ASP A 127 -28.24 24.95 28.93
N ILE A 128 -28.25 25.89 27.97
CA ILE A 128 -27.44 25.77 26.76
C ILE A 128 -25.96 25.98 27.12
N ARG A 129 -25.24 24.89 27.37
CA ARG A 129 -23.80 24.92 27.68
C ARG A 129 -22.99 24.91 26.38
N LEU A 130 -22.39 26.04 26.05
CA LEU A 130 -21.52 26.13 24.89
C LEU A 130 -20.23 25.35 25.14
N GLN A 131 -19.76 24.63 24.12
CA GLN A 131 -18.48 23.92 24.16
C GLN A 131 -17.35 24.89 23.79
N PRO A 132 -16.24 24.94 24.54
CA PRO A 132 -15.06 25.71 24.16
C PRO A 132 -14.58 25.39 22.73
N ALA A 133 -14.11 26.40 22.01
CA ALA A 133 -13.54 26.23 20.68
C ALA A 133 -12.19 25.51 20.77
N ASP A 134 -11.89 24.61 19.83
CA ASP A 134 -10.64 23.86 19.85
C ASP A 134 -9.43 24.80 19.72
N GLY A 135 -8.34 24.46 20.42
CA GLY A 135 -7.07 25.15 20.28
C GLY A 135 -6.23 24.48 19.19
N LYS A 136 -5.41 25.25 18.46
CA LYS A 136 -4.50 24.72 17.44
C LYS A 136 -3.11 24.54 18.00
N LEU A 137 -2.54 23.35 17.86
CA LEU A 137 -1.12 23.10 18.15
C LEU A 137 -0.34 22.89 16.85
N THR A 138 0.67 23.72 16.63
CA THR A 138 1.68 23.52 15.59
C THR A 138 2.92 22.87 16.19
N VAL A 139 3.26 21.65 15.76
CA VAL A 139 4.45 20.93 16.21
C VAL A 139 5.51 20.96 15.11
N LYS A 140 6.69 21.46 15.42
CA LYS A 140 7.86 21.46 14.53
C LYS A 140 9.04 20.79 15.23
N THR A 141 9.86 20.09 14.45
CA THR A 141 11.07 19.45 14.98
C THR A 141 12.28 19.72 14.11
N LYS A 142 13.46 19.67 14.74
CA LYS A 142 14.74 19.61 14.06
C LYS A 142 15.42 18.27 14.37
N PRO A 143 15.62 17.39 13.38
CA PRO A 143 15.14 17.48 11.99
C PRO A 143 13.61 17.30 11.88
N SER A 144 13.04 17.74 10.75
CA SER A 144 11.62 17.57 10.42
C SER A 144 11.27 16.11 10.10
N GLY A 145 9.97 15.80 9.96
CA GLY A 145 9.47 14.45 9.67
C GLY A 145 9.58 13.50 10.87
N ALA A 146 9.35 14.02 12.07
CA ALA A 146 9.22 13.21 13.28
C ALA A 146 7.74 12.84 13.50
N SER A 147 7.48 11.60 13.90
CA SER A 147 6.13 11.13 14.22
C SER A 147 5.64 11.75 15.52
N VAL A 148 4.43 12.30 15.50
CA VAL A 148 3.76 12.93 16.66
C VAL A 148 2.60 12.06 17.11
N MET A 149 2.56 11.75 18.41
CA MET A 149 1.45 11.08 19.06
C MET A 149 0.89 11.94 20.19
N ILE A 150 -0.43 12.04 20.30
CA ILE A 150 -1.12 12.80 21.36
C ILE A 150 -2.19 11.89 21.96
N GLY A 151 -2.21 11.77 23.30
CA GLY A 151 -3.16 10.88 23.98
C GLY A 151 -3.02 9.39 23.60
N GLY A 152 -1.85 8.99 23.08
CA GLY A 152 -1.61 7.62 22.59
C GLY A 152 -2.00 7.39 21.12
N THR A 153 -2.62 8.36 20.45
CA THR A 153 -3.03 8.29 19.04
C THR A 153 -2.00 8.94 18.14
N PHE A 154 -1.69 8.31 17.00
CA PHE A 154 -0.79 8.88 15.99
C PHE A 154 -1.48 9.99 15.19
N MET A 155 -0.91 11.19 15.20
CA MET A 155 -1.50 12.38 14.59
C MET A 155 -0.86 12.76 13.24
N GLY A 156 0.33 12.24 12.92
CA GLY A 156 1.06 12.56 11.70
C GLY A 156 2.54 12.81 11.93
N GLN A 157 3.18 13.51 10.98
CA GLN A 157 4.61 13.83 11.02
C GLN A 157 4.86 15.34 10.96
N THR A 158 5.90 15.83 11.65
CA THR A 158 6.25 17.25 11.68
C THR A 158 6.77 17.79 10.34
N PRO A 159 6.51 19.07 9.98
CA PRO A 159 5.66 20.01 10.69
C PRO A 159 4.17 19.62 10.62
N LEU A 160 3.48 19.69 11.75
CA LEU A 160 2.10 19.21 11.89
C LEU A 160 1.25 20.25 12.62
N VAL A 161 0.02 20.48 12.15
CA VAL A 161 -0.99 21.30 12.84
C VAL A 161 -2.14 20.39 13.26
N VAL A 162 -2.54 20.42 14.53
CA VAL A 162 -3.61 19.60 15.09
C VAL A 162 -4.56 20.45 15.94
N ASP A 163 -5.86 20.18 15.82
CA ASP A 163 -6.87 20.72 16.73
C ASP A 163 -6.91 19.89 18.01
N LEU A 164 -6.85 20.55 19.16
CA LEU A 164 -6.84 19.94 20.49
C LEU A 164 -7.97 20.49 21.34
N PHE A 165 -8.50 19.65 22.22
CA PHE A 165 -9.41 20.10 23.26
C PHE A 165 -8.73 21.18 24.11
N PRO A 166 -9.35 22.36 24.26
CA PRO A 166 -8.67 23.50 24.83
C PRO A 166 -8.57 23.40 26.35
N ASN A 167 -7.65 24.17 26.94
CA ASN A 167 -7.45 24.32 28.38
C ASN A 167 -7.22 22.99 29.13
N THR A 168 -6.82 21.93 28.43
CA THR A 168 -6.43 20.65 29.01
C THR A 168 -5.00 20.31 28.63
N ASP A 169 -4.35 19.55 29.50
CA ASP A 169 -2.97 19.12 29.33
C ASP A 169 -2.89 17.92 28.37
N HIS A 170 -2.21 18.13 27.24
CA HIS A 170 -1.97 17.12 26.22
C HIS A 170 -0.54 16.61 26.30
N VAL A 171 -0.38 15.30 26.53
CA VAL A 171 0.92 14.65 26.45
C VAL A 171 1.27 14.39 24.98
N VAL A 172 2.18 15.20 24.45
CA VAL A 172 2.72 15.10 23.09
C VAL A 172 3.99 14.26 23.13
N ARG A 173 3.97 13.09 22.50
CA ARG A 173 5.12 12.21 22.32
C ARG A 173 5.64 12.32 20.90
N ILE A 174 6.92 12.63 20.75
CA ILE A 174 7.58 12.87 19.48
C ILE A 174 8.68 11.82 19.32
N SER A 175 8.72 11.18 18.15
CA SER A 175 9.73 10.16 17.86
C SER A 175 10.20 10.22 16.42
N LYS A 176 11.50 10.01 16.21
CA LYS A 176 12.11 9.89 14.89
C LYS A 176 13.17 8.79 14.93
N ALA A 177 13.23 7.95 13.90
CA ALA A 177 14.22 6.87 13.82
C ALA A 177 15.63 7.46 13.91
N GLY A 178 16.47 6.88 14.77
CA GLY A 178 17.83 7.37 15.03
C GLY A 178 17.95 8.50 16.05
N TYR A 179 16.85 9.00 16.61
CA TYR A 179 16.86 10.11 17.57
C TYR A 179 16.29 9.68 18.93
N GLU A 180 16.60 10.45 19.97
CA GLU A 180 15.96 10.32 21.27
C GLU A 180 14.47 10.69 21.18
N LYS A 181 13.62 9.99 21.94
CA LYS A 181 12.20 10.34 22.03
C LYS A 181 12.04 11.55 22.92
N ALA A 182 11.17 12.47 22.54
CA ALA A 182 10.80 13.62 23.36
C ALA A 182 9.34 13.52 23.80
N THR A 183 9.08 13.92 25.04
CA THR A 183 7.73 14.05 25.59
C THR A 183 7.56 15.47 26.11
N ARG A 184 6.45 16.12 25.76
CA ARG A 184 6.10 17.46 26.21
C ARG A 184 4.65 17.45 26.66
N ASN A 185 4.36 18.15 27.75
CA ASN A 185 2.99 18.46 28.13
C ASN A 185 2.65 19.82 27.53
N VAL A 186 1.52 19.93 26.83
CA VAL A 186 1.09 21.15 26.16
C VAL A 186 -0.36 21.43 26.50
N ASN A 187 -0.62 22.64 26.99
CA ASN A 187 -1.95 23.18 27.16
C ASN A 187 -2.19 24.23 26.07
N VAL A 188 -3.28 24.10 25.31
CA VAL A 188 -3.63 25.06 24.26
C VAL A 188 -4.90 25.79 24.67
N PRO A 189 -4.86 27.12 24.88
CA PRO A 189 -6.06 27.87 25.17
C PRO A 189 -7.08 27.82 24.04
N SER A 190 -8.36 27.97 24.39
CA SER A 190 -9.46 27.94 23.43
C SER A 190 -9.33 29.02 22.36
N ALA A 191 -9.61 28.66 21.09
CA ALA A 191 -9.49 29.54 19.92
C ALA A 191 -8.11 30.18 19.69
N THR A 192 -7.04 29.67 20.31
CA THR A 192 -5.66 30.15 20.11
C THR A 192 -4.81 29.16 19.33
N SER A 193 -3.64 29.59 18.88
CA SER A 193 -2.63 28.74 18.25
C SER A 193 -1.34 28.74 19.05
N THR A 194 -0.90 27.57 19.51
CA THR A 194 0.38 27.37 20.22
C THR A 194 1.38 26.69 19.29
N GLN A 195 2.65 27.09 19.36
CA GLN A 195 3.74 26.41 18.65
C GLN A 195 4.64 25.65 19.64
N LEU A 196 4.93 24.39 19.31
CA LEU A 196 5.90 23.56 20.02
C LEU A 196 7.06 23.22 19.08
N ASP A 197 8.22 23.78 19.37
CA ASP A 197 9.47 23.47 18.68
C ASP A 197 10.30 22.47 19.51
N VAL A 198 10.74 21.38 18.88
CA VAL A 198 11.56 20.35 19.54
C VAL A 198 12.78 19.95 18.72
N ASP A 199 13.95 20.22 19.28
CA ASP A 199 15.22 19.73 18.75
C ASP A 199 15.47 18.31 19.24
N LEU A 200 15.47 17.35 18.31
CA LEU A 200 15.70 15.95 18.61
C LEU A 200 17.19 15.65 18.62
N LYS A 201 17.68 15.07 19.71
CA LYS A 201 19.08 14.67 19.84
C LYS A 201 19.32 13.36 19.07
N PRO A 202 20.33 13.30 18.16
CA PRO A 202 20.66 12.06 17.46
C PRO A 202 21.23 11.05 18.44
N ARG A 203 20.87 9.78 18.25
CA ARG A 203 21.49 8.65 18.94
C ARG A 203 22.58 8.11 18.03
N GLU A 204 23.83 8.31 18.38
CA GLU A 204 24.95 7.95 17.52
C GLU A 204 25.64 6.67 17.98
N GLY A 205 26.09 5.87 17.01
CA GLY A 205 26.95 4.72 17.23
C GLY A 205 28.35 4.96 16.66
N ILE A 206 29.33 4.28 17.25
CA ILE A 206 30.74 4.39 16.86
C ILE A 206 31.09 3.23 15.93
N ILE A 207 31.71 3.55 14.79
CA ILE A 207 32.26 2.56 13.85
C ILE A 207 33.78 2.79 13.73
N ARG A 208 34.59 1.79 14.09
CA ARG A 208 36.04 1.79 13.90
C ARG A 208 36.38 1.21 12.54
N LEU A 209 37.09 1.97 11.73
CA LEU A 209 37.45 1.63 10.36
C LEU A 209 38.91 1.18 10.28
N TRP A 210 39.14 0.05 9.63
CA TRP A 210 40.46 -0.43 9.21
C TRP A 210 40.47 -0.55 7.70
N LEU A 211 41.07 0.43 7.03
CA LEU A 211 41.04 0.53 5.56
C LEU A 211 42.40 0.16 4.96
N ASN A 212 42.36 -0.67 3.92
CA ASN A 212 43.50 -0.98 3.08
C ASN A 212 43.07 -0.89 1.61
N PRO A 213 43.56 0.07 0.82
CA PRO A 213 44.51 1.12 1.17
C PRO A 213 43.95 2.14 2.17
N ALA A 214 44.83 2.79 2.95
CA ALA A 214 44.44 3.71 4.01
C ALA A 214 43.78 5.00 3.50
N ASP A 215 44.11 5.42 2.27
CA ASP A 215 43.58 6.61 1.60
C ASP A 215 42.31 6.30 0.77
N THR A 216 41.50 5.36 1.25
CA THR A 216 40.22 5.00 0.63
C THR A 216 39.16 6.05 0.97
N GLU A 217 38.45 6.54 -0.04
CA GLU A 217 37.33 7.47 0.14
C GLU A 217 36.06 6.73 0.58
N LEU A 218 35.25 7.38 1.41
CA LEU A 218 33.95 6.89 1.87
C LEU A 218 32.82 7.77 1.32
N LEU A 219 31.76 7.14 0.87
CA LEU A 219 30.46 7.75 0.68
C LEU A 219 29.49 7.15 1.71
N VAL A 220 28.76 8.01 2.42
CA VAL A 220 27.70 7.59 3.35
C VAL A 220 26.38 8.01 2.73
N ASN A 221 25.51 7.04 2.44
CA ASN A 221 24.22 7.26 1.77
C ASN A 221 24.35 8.04 0.45
N GLY A 222 25.45 7.82 -0.28
CA GLY A 222 25.74 8.46 -1.56
C GLY A 222 26.39 9.86 -1.47
N LYS A 223 26.49 10.45 -0.27
CA LYS A 223 27.23 11.71 -0.07
C LYS A 223 28.70 11.41 0.23
N SER A 224 29.62 12.02 -0.51
CA SER A 224 31.06 11.85 -0.26
C SER A 224 31.47 12.44 1.09
N TRP A 225 32.28 11.67 1.82
CA TRP A 225 32.94 12.02 3.07
C TRP A 225 34.46 12.16 2.89
N GLY A 226 34.98 11.99 1.67
CA GLY A 226 36.42 11.92 1.42
C GLY A 226 37.06 10.73 2.15
N VAL A 227 38.33 10.87 2.54
CA VAL A 227 39.01 9.84 3.36
C VAL A 227 38.44 9.90 4.78
N PRO A 228 37.78 8.84 5.28
CA PRO A 228 37.11 8.88 6.57
C PRO A 228 38.13 8.77 7.72
N PRO A 229 37.81 9.32 8.90
CA PRO A 229 38.61 9.09 10.11
C PRO A 229 38.60 7.62 10.53
N LYS A 230 39.58 7.20 11.34
CA LYS A 230 39.62 5.83 11.93
C LYS A 230 38.37 5.49 12.75
N GLN A 231 37.69 6.52 13.27
CA GLN A 231 36.46 6.39 14.01
C GLN A 231 35.37 7.26 13.39
N LEU A 232 34.32 6.62 12.91
CA LEU A 232 33.16 7.25 12.30
C LEU A 232 32.01 7.26 13.32
N GLN A 233 31.39 8.41 13.53
CA GLN A 233 30.15 8.54 14.29
C GLN A 233 29.00 8.70 13.31
N LEU A 234 28.03 7.80 13.39
CA LEU A 234 26.82 7.83 12.57
C LEU A 234 25.60 7.65 13.44
N ILE A 235 24.51 8.27 13.03
CA ILE A 235 23.20 8.12 13.67
C ILE A 235 22.76 6.65 13.61
N ALA A 236 22.06 6.16 14.64
CA ALA A 236 21.64 4.78 14.80
C ALA A 236 20.47 4.39 13.89
N VAL A 237 20.64 4.62 12.59
CA VAL A 237 19.78 4.16 11.48
C VAL A 237 20.61 3.37 10.49
N GLU A 238 19.99 2.65 9.56
CA GLU A 238 20.74 1.97 8.51
C GLU A 238 21.42 2.99 7.60
N HIS A 239 22.73 2.85 7.42
CA HIS A 239 23.54 3.61 6.49
C HIS A 239 24.13 2.67 5.43
N ILE A 240 24.16 3.15 4.20
CA ILE A 240 24.90 2.52 3.11
C ILE A 240 26.28 3.17 3.04
N LEU A 241 27.32 2.38 3.29
CA LEU A 241 28.70 2.80 3.17
C LEU A 241 29.27 2.31 1.85
N GLU A 242 29.92 3.19 1.10
CA GLU A 242 30.62 2.84 -0.12
C GLU A 242 32.05 3.36 -0.06
N PHE A 243 33.00 2.44 -0.17
CA PHE A 243 34.42 2.69 -0.10
C PHE A 243 34.99 2.66 -1.51
N ARG A 244 35.65 3.74 -1.95
CA ARG A 244 36.17 3.89 -3.31
C ARG A 244 37.62 4.34 -3.28
N LYS A 245 38.38 3.89 -4.28
CA LYS A 245 39.72 4.41 -4.56
C LYS A 245 40.02 4.21 -6.04
N LYS A 246 40.63 5.20 -6.69
CA LYS A 246 41.02 5.10 -8.11
C LYS A 246 41.98 3.90 -8.31
N GLY A 247 41.68 3.06 -9.30
CA GLY A 247 42.44 1.83 -9.59
C GLY A 247 42.13 0.67 -8.65
N TYR A 248 41.04 0.73 -7.89
CA TYR A 248 40.56 -0.31 -7.00
C TYR A 248 39.06 -0.52 -7.15
N HIS A 249 38.59 -1.76 -6.99
CA HIS A 249 37.17 -2.06 -6.98
C HIS A 249 36.50 -1.45 -5.74
N SER A 250 35.44 -0.67 -5.95
CA SER A 250 34.64 -0.10 -4.87
C SER A 250 33.96 -1.19 -4.02
N TYR A 251 33.95 -1.03 -2.70
CA TYR A 251 33.28 -1.93 -1.78
C TYR A 251 32.06 -1.24 -1.16
N ARG A 252 30.87 -1.86 -1.23
CA ARG A 252 29.62 -1.30 -0.69
C ARG A 252 29.04 -2.23 0.37
N THR A 253 28.65 -1.68 1.51
CA THR A 253 28.03 -2.43 2.62
C THR A 253 26.94 -1.61 3.31
N ARG A 254 26.12 -2.27 4.13
CA ARG A 254 25.11 -1.65 4.99
C ARG A 254 25.53 -1.82 6.45
N ILE A 255 25.34 -0.78 7.25
CA ILE A 255 25.58 -0.83 8.69
C ILE A 255 24.51 -0.05 9.44
N THR A 256 24.07 -0.58 10.57
CA THR A 256 23.22 0.14 11.52
C THR A 256 24.05 0.37 12.78
N PRO A 257 24.53 1.60 13.04
CA PRO A 257 25.34 1.92 14.21
C PRO A 257 24.59 1.62 15.51
N ARG A 258 25.30 1.07 16.50
CA ARG A 258 24.76 0.74 17.82
C ARG A 258 25.31 1.71 18.87
N PRO A 259 24.48 2.63 19.43
CA PRO A 259 24.90 3.52 20.51
C PRO A 259 25.42 2.72 21.71
N GLY A 260 26.57 3.11 22.26
CA GLY A 260 27.22 2.42 23.38
C GLY A 260 28.00 1.15 23.03
N PHE A 261 27.90 0.63 21.80
CA PHE A 261 28.61 -0.57 21.36
C PHE A 261 29.42 -0.29 20.09
N PRO A 262 30.72 0.04 20.20
CA PRO A 262 31.57 0.28 19.05
C PRO A 262 31.62 -0.93 18.11
N GLN A 263 31.43 -0.71 16.81
CA GLN A 263 31.49 -1.74 15.77
C GLN A 263 32.76 -1.61 14.96
N GLU A 264 33.40 -2.72 14.61
CA GLU A 264 34.60 -2.71 13.76
C GLU A 264 34.28 -3.10 12.33
N LEU A 265 34.85 -2.37 11.37
CA LEU A 265 34.74 -2.66 9.95
C LEU A 265 36.12 -2.66 9.31
N LYS A 266 36.53 -3.82 8.79
CA LYS A 266 37.81 -4.04 8.13
C LYS A 266 37.58 -4.15 6.62
N ILE A 267 38.05 -3.17 5.86
CA ILE A 267 37.85 -3.09 4.40
C ILE A 267 39.21 -3.17 3.71
N ALA A 268 39.38 -4.18 2.87
CA ALA A 268 40.51 -4.30 1.96
C ALA A 268 40.00 -4.20 0.51
N LEU A 269 40.33 -3.12 -0.19
CA LEU A 269 39.98 -2.96 -1.60
C LEU A 269 40.97 -3.73 -2.48
N ALA A 270 40.45 -4.42 -3.49
CA ALA A 270 41.27 -5.12 -4.48
C ALA A 270 41.68 -4.17 -5.61
N LYS A 271 42.97 -4.19 -6.00
CA LYS A 271 43.46 -3.44 -7.17
C LYS A 271 42.77 -3.92 -8.44
N GLU A 272 42.39 -2.97 -9.29
CA GLU A 272 41.92 -3.25 -10.64
C GLU A 272 43.11 -3.72 -11.48
N SER A 273 43.07 -4.95 -11.98
CA SER A 273 44.09 -5.50 -12.88
C SER A 273 43.95 -4.92 -14.29
N VAL A 274 45.08 -4.57 -14.92
CA VAL A 274 45.14 -4.08 -16.31
C VAL A 274 44.81 -5.22 -17.29
N SER A 275 43.91 -4.92 -18.24
CA SER A 275 43.30 -5.80 -19.26
C SER A 275 42.11 -6.66 -18.81
N ASN A 276 40.92 -6.06 -18.79
CA ASN A 276 39.72 -6.54 -19.49
C ASN A 276 38.62 -5.48 -19.38
N LYS A 277 37.88 -5.21 -20.47
CA LYS A 277 36.65 -4.36 -20.44
C LYS A 277 35.84 -4.75 -19.19
N ALA A 278 35.53 -3.77 -18.34
CA ALA A 278 34.77 -3.99 -17.11
C ALA A 278 33.58 -4.92 -17.41
N THR A 279 33.64 -6.15 -16.89
CA THR A 279 32.63 -7.16 -17.20
C THR A 279 31.28 -6.68 -16.69
N SER A 280 30.40 -6.29 -17.62
CA SER A 280 29.11 -5.71 -17.26
C SER A 280 28.31 -6.68 -16.39
N LEU A 281 27.74 -6.16 -15.30
CA LEU A 281 26.86 -6.94 -14.41
C LEU A 281 25.56 -7.33 -15.10
N ILE A 282 25.09 -6.54 -16.07
CA ILE A 282 23.92 -6.82 -16.90
C ILE A 282 24.33 -6.71 -18.37
N ILE A 283 23.99 -7.73 -19.16
CA ILE A 283 24.05 -7.67 -20.62
C ILE A 283 22.63 -7.60 -21.17
N THR A 284 22.49 -6.96 -22.33
CA THR A 284 21.22 -6.85 -23.05
C THR A 284 21.43 -7.47 -24.41
N THR A 285 20.62 -8.47 -24.75
CA THR A 285 20.60 -9.09 -26.07
C THR A 285 20.12 -8.09 -27.14
N PRO A 286 20.32 -8.38 -28.44
CA PRO A 286 19.76 -7.56 -29.51
C PRO A 286 18.24 -7.41 -29.49
N THR A 287 17.50 -8.33 -28.84
CA THR A 287 16.04 -8.27 -28.69
C THR A 287 15.61 -7.45 -27.47
N GLY A 288 16.56 -6.88 -26.71
CA GLY A 288 16.30 -6.16 -25.47
C GLY A 288 16.20 -7.03 -24.22
N TYR A 289 16.22 -8.37 -24.35
CA TYR A 289 16.21 -9.29 -23.21
C TYR A 289 17.49 -9.16 -22.38
N ARG A 290 17.36 -9.06 -21.06
CA ARG A 290 18.46 -8.73 -20.14
C ARG A 290 18.89 -9.92 -19.29
N LEU A 291 20.19 -10.12 -19.16
CA LEU A 291 20.78 -11.17 -18.33
C LEU A 291 21.75 -10.59 -17.32
N LYS A 292 21.77 -11.16 -16.12
CA LYS A 292 22.66 -10.77 -15.02
C LYS A 292 23.82 -11.74 -14.85
N LEU A 293 25.01 -11.18 -14.64
CA LEU A 293 26.20 -11.95 -14.31
C LEU A 293 26.08 -12.59 -12.92
N ILE A 294 26.14 -13.91 -12.91
CA ILE A 294 26.19 -14.77 -11.73
C ILE A 294 27.63 -15.26 -11.57
N ARG A 295 28.17 -15.05 -10.37
CA ARG A 295 29.46 -15.61 -9.95
C ARG A 295 29.18 -16.70 -8.92
N PRO A 296 29.00 -17.95 -9.38
CA PRO A 296 28.46 -18.97 -8.51
C PRO A 296 29.53 -19.49 -7.55
N LYS A 297 29.06 -20.25 -6.56
CA LYS A 297 29.89 -20.87 -5.52
C LYS A 297 29.42 -22.30 -5.28
N THR A 298 30.12 -23.01 -4.41
CA THR A 298 29.64 -24.29 -3.90
C THR A 298 28.34 -24.11 -3.12
N TYR A 299 27.37 -24.99 -3.34
CA TYR A 299 26.11 -25.03 -2.61
C TYR A 299 25.59 -26.48 -2.49
N THR A 300 24.59 -26.67 -1.64
CA THR A 300 23.88 -27.94 -1.52
C THR A 300 22.58 -27.87 -2.30
N MET A 301 22.48 -28.71 -3.34
CA MET A 301 21.30 -28.86 -4.18
C MET A 301 20.38 -29.96 -3.62
N GLY A 302 19.06 -29.81 -3.79
CA GLY A 302 18.04 -30.76 -3.35
C GLY A 302 17.42 -30.43 -1.99
N SER A 303 16.71 -31.40 -1.42
CA SER A 303 15.98 -31.24 -0.16
C SER A 303 16.22 -32.40 0.81
N SER A 304 16.28 -32.07 2.11
CA SER A 304 16.46 -33.05 3.18
C SER A 304 15.29 -34.03 3.24
N ARG A 305 15.54 -35.29 3.60
CA ARG A 305 14.49 -36.32 3.79
C ARG A 305 13.40 -35.89 4.78
N ARG A 306 13.70 -34.98 5.71
CA ARG A 306 12.75 -34.44 6.71
C ARG A 306 11.98 -33.21 6.23
N GLU A 307 12.27 -32.69 5.03
CA GLU A 307 11.60 -31.50 4.52
C GLU A 307 10.17 -31.83 4.07
N GLN A 308 9.18 -31.24 4.73
CA GLN A 308 7.76 -31.44 4.39
C GLN A 308 7.47 -31.07 2.93
N GLY A 309 6.74 -31.93 2.23
CA GLY A 309 6.38 -31.77 0.81
C GLY A 309 7.45 -32.26 -0.18
N ARG A 310 8.57 -32.80 0.30
CA ARG A 310 9.65 -33.39 -0.51
C ARG A 310 9.18 -34.57 -1.35
N ARG A 311 9.75 -34.69 -2.55
CA ARG A 311 9.66 -35.89 -3.42
C ARG A 311 10.97 -36.70 -3.42
N SER A 312 10.88 -37.96 -3.84
CA SER A 312 12.04 -38.87 -3.89
C SER A 312 13.15 -38.40 -4.83
N ASN A 313 12.80 -37.70 -5.90
CA ASN A 313 13.68 -37.17 -6.96
C ASN A 313 14.47 -35.90 -6.57
N GLU A 314 14.43 -35.47 -5.31
CA GLU A 314 15.06 -34.23 -4.81
C GLU A 314 16.20 -34.55 -3.82
N THR A 315 17.06 -35.49 -4.18
CA THR A 315 18.16 -35.95 -3.31
C THR A 315 19.21 -34.85 -3.07
N LEU A 316 19.64 -34.70 -1.81
CA LEU A 316 20.70 -33.76 -1.44
C LEU A 316 22.04 -34.14 -2.06
N ARG A 317 22.76 -33.14 -2.59
CA ARG A 317 24.10 -33.30 -3.18
C ARG A 317 24.90 -32.00 -3.12
N LYS A 318 26.22 -32.11 -2.93
CA LYS A 318 27.14 -30.96 -2.96
C LYS A 318 27.50 -30.63 -4.42
N VAL A 319 27.25 -29.40 -4.85
CA VAL A 319 27.53 -28.93 -6.21
C VAL A 319 28.45 -27.72 -6.16
N LYS A 320 29.51 -27.73 -6.98
CA LYS A 320 30.41 -26.60 -7.20
C LYS A 320 30.27 -26.12 -8.65
N LEU A 321 29.67 -24.96 -8.83
CA LEU A 321 29.68 -24.25 -10.11
C LEU A 321 30.92 -23.36 -10.13
N THR A 322 31.78 -23.53 -11.14
CA THR A 322 33.08 -22.82 -11.22
C THR A 322 33.09 -21.72 -12.25
N ARG A 323 32.24 -21.83 -13.28
CA ARG A 323 32.21 -20.92 -14.41
C ARG A 323 31.19 -19.80 -14.16
N PRO A 324 31.59 -18.51 -14.18
CA PRO A 324 30.63 -17.42 -14.19
C PRO A 324 29.74 -17.48 -15.44
N PHE A 325 28.47 -17.17 -15.27
CA PHE A 325 27.48 -17.19 -16.35
C PHE A 325 26.51 -16.02 -16.20
N TYR A 326 25.92 -15.60 -17.31
CA TYR A 326 24.79 -14.69 -17.35
C TYR A 326 23.49 -15.49 -17.29
N MET A 327 22.51 -15.01 -16.52
CA MET A 327 21.17 -15.60 -16.42
C MET A 327 20.10 -14.54 -16.63
N GLY A 328 19.08 -14.87 -17.42
CA GLY A 328 17.93 -14.02 -17.71
C GLY A 328 17.27 -13.51 -16.43
N LEU A 329 17.03 -12.19 -16.39
CA LEU A 329 16.43 -11.55 -15.21
C LEU A 329 15.01 -12.07 -14.94
N GLN A 330 14.28 -12.45 -15.98
CA GLN A 330 12.87 -12.86 -15.96
C GLN A 330 12.64 -13.92 -17.05
N GLU A 331 11.46 -14.55 -17.12
CA GLU A 331 11.13 -15.48 -18.22
C GLU A 331 11.07 -14.75 -19.58
N VAL A 332 11.31 -15.50 -20.67
CA VAL A 332 11.14 -15.00 -22.03
C VAL A 332 9.65 -14.72 -22.27
N THR A 333 9.35 -13.55 -22.82
CA THR A 333 7.97 -13.11 -23.10
C THR A 333 7.46 -13.61 -24.45
N ASN A 334 6.14 -13.61 -24.64
CA ASN A 334 5.52 -13.87 -25.94
C ASN A 334 6.05 -12.93 -27.02
N LYS A 335 6.25 -11.64 -26.70
CA LYS A 335 6.82 -10.66 -27.64
C LYS A 335 8.18 -11.11 -28.16
N GLU A 336 9.10 -11.41 -27.25
CA GLU A 336 10.46 -11.82 -27.60
C GLU A 336 10.47 -13.14 -28.38
N PHE A 337 9.63 -14.10 -27.98
CA PHE A 337 9.59 -15.40 -28.66
C PHE A 337 8.99 -15.32 -30.08
N LYS A 338 8.01 -14.43 -30.31
CA LYS A 338 7.41 -14.20 -31.63
C LYS A 338 8.41 -13.58 -32.63
N GLU A 339 9.49 -12.95 -32.16
CA GLU A 339 10.58 -12.51 -33.05
C GLU A 339 11.37 -13.70 -33.63
N PHE A 340 11.38 -14.85 -32.95
CA PHE A 340 12.01 -16.08 -33.41
C PHE A 340 11.06 -16.93 -34.26
N ILE A 341 9.87 -17.25 -33.72
CA ILE A 341 8.84 -18.00 -34.44
C ILE A 341 7.65 -17.08 -34.67
N VAL A 342 7.61 -16.49 -35.87
CA VAL A 342 6.48 -15.68 -36.32
C VAL A 342 5.21 -16.55 -36.29
N GLY A 343 4.17 -16.04 -35.64
CA GLY A 343 2.90 -16.74 -35.50
C GLY A 343 2.81 -17.71 -34.31
N HIS A 344 3.82 -17.79 -33.43
CA HIS A 344 3.67 -18.51 -32.15
C HIS A 344 2.49 -17.95 -31.35
N HIS A 345 1.71 -18.86 -30.76
CA HIS A 345 0.53 -18.52 -29.98
C HIS A 345 0.45 -19.39 -28.71
N SER A 346 0.68 -18.77 -27.53
CA SER A 346 0.63 -19.42 -26.22
C SER A 346 -0.77 -19.86 -25.78
N GLY A 347 -1.82 -19.42 -26.49
CA GLY A 347 -3.19 -19.90 -26.34
C GLY A 347 -3.99 -19.18 -25.27
N MET A 348 -5.05 -19.85 -24.82
CA MET A 348 -5.88 -19.47 -23.68
C MET A 348 -5.99 -20.66 -22.73
N PHE A 349 -6.25 -20.38 -21.46
CA PHE A 349 -6.64 -21.35 -20.46
C PHE A 349 -8.04 -21.01 -19.95
N LYS A 350 -9.02 -21.84 -20.31
CA LYS A 350 -10.44 -21.54 -20.11
C LYS A 350 -10.77 -20.14 -20.69
N SER A 351 -11.19 -19.19 -19.85
CA SER A 351 -11.52 -17.81 -20.22
C SER A 351 -10.34 -16.84 -20.22
N GLU A 352 -9.15 -17.26 -19.77
CA GLU A 352 -8.00 -16.36 -19.59
C GLU A 352 -6.96 -16.49 -20.71
N HIS A 353 -6.39 -15.37 -21.12
CA HIS A 353 -5.36 -15.32 -22.15
C HIS A 353 -3.98 -15.69 -21.59
N LEU A 354 -3.20 -16.43 -22.39
CA LEU A 354 -1.78 -16.71 -22.14
C LEU A 354 -0.85 -16.13 -23.21
N ASN A 355 -1.40 -15.45 -24.21
CA ASN A 355 -0.68 -15.03 -25.42
C ASN A 355 -0.43 -13.51 -25.53
N ARG A 356 -0.69 -12.73 -24.47
CA ARG A 356 -0.39 -11.30 -24.48
C ARG A 356 1.12 -11.10 -24.59
N ASP A 357 1.54 -10.06 -25.29
CA ASP A 357 2.94 -9.81 -25.60
C ASP A 357 3.82 -9.65 -24.35
N ASP A 358 3.24 -9.16 -23.26
CA ASP A 358 3.90 -8.97 -21.97
C ASP A 358 3.78 -10.17 -21.02
N GLN A 359 3.12 -11.26 -21.40
CA GLN A 359 3.10 -12.52 -20.64
C GLN A 359 4.29 -13.42 -21.00
N PRO A 360 4.72 -14.32 -20.09
CA PRO A 360 5.72 -15.33 -20.41
C PRO A 360 5.23 -16.22 -21.56
N VAL A 361 6.16 -16.62 -22.43
CA VAL A 361 5.85 -17.60 -23.47
C VAL A 361 5.64 -18.98 -22.85
N VAL A 362 4.56 -19.65 -23.26
CA VAL A 362 4.22 -21.02 -22.84
C VAL A 362 3.74 -21.85 -24.05
N ARG A 363 3.39 -23.12 -23.83
CA ARG A 363 3.03 -24.07 -24.89
C ARG A 363 4.12 -24.23 -25.95
N ILE A 364 5.36 -24.31 -25.49
CA ILE A 364 6.54 -24.57 -26.30
C ILE A 364 7.20 -25.88 -25.85
N THR A 365 7.84 -26.58 -26.79
CA THR A 365 8.67 -27.74 -26.44
C THR A 365 10.05 -27.27 -25.95
N TRP A 366 10.79 -28.18 -25.32
CA TRP A 366 12.18 -27.93 -24.95
C TRP A 366 13.04 -27.57 -26.18
N GLU A 367 12.85 -28.25 -27.30
CA GLU A 367 13.59 -27.99 -28.55
C GLU A 367 13.32 -26.59 -29.08
N GLN A 368 12.08 -26.11 -29.01
CA GLN A 368 11.76 -24.74 -29.41
C GLN A 368 12.47 -23.71 -28.53
N ALA A 369 12.54 -23.94 -27.21
CA ALA A 369 13.27 -23.09 -26.27
C ALA A 369 14.79 -23.12 -26.52
N ALA A 370 15.35 -24.30 -26.78
CA ALA A 370 16.77 -24.47 -27.11
C ALA A 370 17.13 -23.83 -28.47
N LEU A 371 16.26 -23.95 -29.47
CA LEU A 371 16.45 -23.30 -30.78
C LEU A 371 16.33 -21.78 -30.69
N PHE A 372 15.46 -21.24 -29.83
CA PHE A 372 15.44 -19.80 -29.53
C PHE A 372 16.80 -19.32 -28.99
N CYS A 373 17.43 -20.11 -28.13
CA CYS A 373 18.76 -19.80 -27.61
C CYS A 373 19.84 -19.82 -28.72
N ASN A 374 19.81 -20.80 -29.63
CA ASN A 374 20.69 -20.80 -30.80
C ASN A 374 20.43 -19.59 -31.72
N TRP A 375 19.18 -19.21 -31.91
CA TRP A 375 18.80 -18.03 -32.69
C TRP A 375 19.34 -16.73 -32.07
N LEU A 376 19.25 -16.58 -30.74
CA LEU A 376 19.91 -15.47 -30.03
C LEU A 376 21.44 -15.50 -30.19
N SER A 377 22.04 -16.70 -30.17
CA SER A 377 23.49 -16.87 -30.36
C SER A 377 23.93 -16.38 -31.74
N ALA A 378 23.19 -16.72 -32.79
CA ALA A 378 23.47 -16.29 -34.15
C ALA A 378 23.42 -14.76 -34.29
N LYS A 379 22.45 -14.08 -33.66
CA LYS A 379 22.33 -12.61 -33.67
C LYS A 379 23.55 -11.89 -33.09
N GLU A 380 24.31 -12.55 -32.22
CA GLU A 380 25.52 -12.00 -31.61
C GLU A 380 26.81 -12.67 -32.12
N SER A 381 26.73 -13.44 -33.20
CA SER A 381 27.88 -14.18 -33.75
C SER A 381 28.56 -15.08 -32.72
N LEU A 382 27.77 -15.75 -31.88
CA LEU A 382 28.22 -16.75 -30.92
C LEU A 382 28.02 -18.16 -31.48
N SER A 383 28.88 -19.09 -31.05
CA SER A 383 28.69 -20.51 -31.35
C SER A 383 27.34 -21.00 -30.80
N PRO A 384 26.59 -21.84 -31.53
CA PRO A 384 25.36 -22.43 -31.01
C PRO A 384 25.69 -23.36 -29.84
N ALA A 385 24.84 -23.34 -28.81
CA ALA A 385 24.98 -24.24 -27.67
C ALA A 385 24.42 -25.64 -27.94
N TYR A 386 23.56 -25.75 -28.96
CA TYR A 386 22.92 -27.01 -29.34
C TYR A 386 23.11 -27.31 -30.84
N SER A 387 23.25 -28.58 -31.19
CA SER A 387 23.37 -29.05 -32.57
C SER A 387 22.37 -30.16 -32.85
N LYS A 388 21.93 -30.28 -34.10
CA LYS A 388 21.00 -31.34 -34.51
C LYS A 388 21.79 -32.61 -34.83
N LYS A 389 21.42 -33.73 -34.20
CA LYS A 389 21.98 -35.06 -34.49
C LYS A 389 20.82 -36.02 -34.78
N GLY A 390 20.61 -36.31 -36.06
CA GLY A 390 19.40 -37.00 -36.53
C GLY A 390 18.17 -36.12 -36.30
N GLU A 391 17.14 -36.67 -35.65
CA GLU A 391 15.91 -35.93 -35.32
C GLU A 391 15.99 -35.17 -33.99
N LYS A 392 17.03 -35.43 -33.17
CA LYS A 392 17.16 -34.84 -31.84
C LYS A 392 18.11 -33.65 -31.82
N LEU A 393 17.83 -32.72 -30.92
CA LEU A 393 18.74 -31.63 -30.58
C LEU A 393 19.61 -32.06 -29.38
N ILE A 394 20.93 -31.92 -29.50
CA ILE A 394 21.90 -32.29 -28.45
C ILE A 394 22.79 -31.11 -28.11
N ALA A 395 23.29 -31.06 -26.87
CA ALA A 395 24.26 -30.06 -26.45
C ALA A 395 25.58 -30.19 -27.21
N VAL A 396 26.20 -29.06 -27.54
CA VAL A 396 27.58 -29.01 -28.02
C VAL A 396 28.50 -29.11 -26.81
N GLU A 397 29.34 -30.15 -26.79
CA GLU A 397 30.30 -30.39 -25.72
C GLU A 397 31.73 -30.03 -26.15
N PRO A 398 32.51 -29.31 -25.31
CA PRO A 398 32.11 -28.75 -24.02
C PRO A 398 31.13 -27.58 -24.19
N LEU A 399 30.23 -27.37 -23.21
CA LEU A 399 29.34 -26.21 -23.21
C LEU A 399 30.12 -24.89 -23.41
N ASN A 400 29.77 -24.19 -24.48
CA ASN A 400 30.43 -22.99 -24.96
C ASN A 400 29.76 -21.68 -24.44
N THR A 401 30.12 -20.53 -25.00
CA THR A 401 29.64 -19.20 -24.57
C THR A 401 28.36 -18.74 -25.27
N GLY A 402 27.76 -19.59 -26.11
CA GLY A 402 26.45 -19.39 -26.72
C GLY A 402 25.32 -19.36 -25.69
N TYR A 403 24.20 -18.79 -26.10
CA TYR A 403 22.98 -18.82 -25.31
C TYR A 403 22.42 -20.24 -25.25
N ARG A 404 21.91 -20.61 -24.07
CA ARG A 404 21.36 -21.92 -23.75
C ARG A 404 20.33 -21.83 -22.64
N LEU A 405 19.63 -22.93 -22.39
CA LEU A 405 18.87 -23.08 -21.15
C LEU A 405 19.82 -23.19 -19.94
N PRO A 406 19.39 -22.75 -18.73
CA PRO A 406 20.15 -22.99 -17.51
C PRO A 406 20.31 -24.49 -17.28
N THR A 407 21.45 -24.93 -16.75
CA THR A 407 21.47 -26.27 -16.14
C THR A 407 20.59 -26.27 -14.90
N GLU A 408 20.08 -27.43 -14.52
CA GLU A 408 19.27 -27.55 -13.32
C GLU A 408 20.04 -27.06 -12.08
N ALA A 409 21.34 -27.37 -12.05
CA ALA A 409 22.23 -26.92 -11.00
C ALA A 409 22.39 -25.40 -10.97
N GLU A 410 22.50 -24.75 -12.14
CA GLU A 410 22.55 -23.28 -12.23
C GLU A 410 21.22 -22.64 -11.83
N TRP A 411 20.10 -23.22 -12.27
CA TRP A 411 18.76 -22.75 -11.97
C TRP A 411 18.50 -22.78 -10.46
N GLU A 412 18.75 -23.92 -9.81
CA GLU A 412 18.48 -24.09 -8.39
C GLU A 412 19.43 -23.24 -7.53
N TYR A 413 20.71 -23.13 -7.91
CA TYR A 413 21.65 -22.22 -7.28
C TYR A 413 21.09 -20.80 -7.26
N CYS A 414 20.63 -20.33 -8.42
CA CYS A 414 20.10 -19.00 -8.58
C CYS A 414 18.80 -18.80 -7.79
N ALA A 415 17.89 -19.77 -7.84
CA ALA A 415 16.60 -19.69 -7.17
C ALA A 415 16.75 -19.64 -5.64
N ARG A 416 17.67 -20.44 -5.07
CA ARG A 416 17.87 -20.59 -3.62
C ARG A 416 18.89 -19.62 -3.03
N PHE A 417 19.48 -18.74 -3.83
CA PHE A 417 20.57 -17.87 -3.40
C PHE A 417 20.15 -16.93 -2.26
N THR A 418 20.99 -16.87 -1.23
CA THR A 418 20.93 -15.88 -0.15
C THR A 418 22.32 -15.33 0.15
N HIS A 419 22.40 -14.08 0.60
CA HIS A 419 23.67 -13.50 1.05
C HIS A 419 24.18 -14.13 2.35
N THR A 420 23.32 -14.77 3.12
CA THR A 420 23.64 -15.40 4.42
C THR A 420 24.00 -16.89 4.31
N GLN A 421 24.04 -17.45 3.10
CA GLN A 421 24.32 -18.87 2.80
C GLN A 421 23.31 -19.88 3.39
N ILE A 422 22.20 -19.41 3.95
CA ILE A 422 21.08 -20.27 4.37
C ILE A 422 20.20 -20.51 3.15
N SER A 423 20.06 -21.78 2.73
CA SER A 423 19.27 -22.14 1.56
C SER A 423 17.77 -21.96 1.80
N LEU A 424 17.07 -21.26 0.91
CA LEU A 424 15.63 -21.05 1.00
C LEU A 424 14.83 -22.31 0.66
N LYS A 425 13.75 -22.56 1.40
CA LYS A 425 12.78 -23.62 1.06
C LYS A 425 11.80 -23.16 -0.02
N TYR A 426 11.25 -21.96 0.15
CA TYR A 426 10.32 -21.26 -0.75
C TYR A 426 10.92 -19.92 -1.19
N PRO A 427 10.44 -19.30 -2.28
CA PRO A 427 10.86 -17.96 -2.69
C PRO A 427 10.82 -16.91 -1.58
N TRP A 428 9.87 -17.04 -0.64
CA TRP A 428 9.63 -16.10 0.45
C TRP A 428 10.22 -16.52 1.81
N GLY A 429 10.97 -17.62 1.89
CA GLY A 429 11.58 -18.09 3.15
C GLY A 429 11.35 -19.58 3.42
N HIS A 430 11.11 -19.91 4.70
CA HIS A 430 11.01 -21.30 5.17
C HIS A 430 9.61 -21.72 5.61
N LYS A 431 8.70 -20.76 5.83
CA LYS A 431 7.36 -21.00 6.36
C LYS A 431 6.33 -20.99 5.24
N PHE A 432 5.43 -21.98 5.24
CA PHE A 432 4.20 -21.99 4.47
C PHE A 432 3.05 -21.52 5.41
N PRO A 433 2.04 -20.77 4.94
CA PRO A 433 1.74 -20.37 3.56
C PRO A 433 2.61 -19.19 3.03
N PRO A 434 2.53 -18.84 1.73
CA PRO A 434 3.17 -17.65 1.18
C PRO A 434 2.71 -16.34 1.83
N LYS A 435 3.60 -15.34 1.83
CA LYS A 435 3.25 -13.95 2.16
C LYS A 435 2.57 -13.31 0.96
N GLN A 436 1.59 -12.43 1.15
CA GLN A 436 0.91 -11.71 0.05
C GLN A 436 1.89 -11.15 -0.98
N LEU A 437 1.53 -11.25 -2.25
CA LEU A 437 2.29 -10.74 -3.39
C LEU A 437 3.76 -11.25 -3.43
N SER A 438 4.00 -12.51 -3.04
CA SER A 438 5.34 -13.12 -3.03
C SER A 438 5.68 -13.93 -4.28
N GLY A 439 4.78 -13.98 -5.26
CA GLY A 439 4.93 -14.65 -6.55
C GLY A 439 3.57 -14.97 -7.14
N ASN A 440 3.54 -15.44 -8.39
CA ASN A 440 2.29 -15.84 -9.02
C ASN A 440 2.01 -17.35 -8.85
N TYR A 441 0.92 -17.70 -8.18
CA TYR A 441 0.59 -19.06 -7.72
C TYR A 441 -0.89 -19.38 -7.97
N SER A 442 -1.30 -20.63 -7.73
CA SER A 442 -2.72 -20.98 -7.75
C SER A 442 -3.38 -20.41 -6.51
N ASP A 443 -4.17 -19.35 -6.66
CA ASP A 443 -4.69 -18.56 -5.56
C ASP A 443 -6.14 -18.09 -5.72
N GLN A 444 -6.61 -17.20 -4.85
CA GLN A 444 -7.99 -16.76 -4.83
C GLN A 444 -8.49 -16.18 -6.17
N SER A 445 -7.62 -15.54 -6.96
CA SER A 445 -7.94 -15.02 -8.30
C SER A 445 -8.15 -16.13 -9.33
N ALA A 446 -7.58 -17.32 -9.12
CA ALA A 446 -7.69 -18.49 -9.98
C ALA A 446 -8.80 -19.47 -9.54
N LYS A 447 -9.64 -19.13 -8.56
CA LYS A 447 -10.64 -20.04 -7.96
C LYS A 447 -11.63 -20.66 -8.95
N ASP A 448 -12.00 -19.91 -10.00
CA ASP A 448 -12.95 -20.36 -11.03
C ASP A 448 -12.22 -21.17 -12.14
N LEU A 449 -10.89 -21.12 -12.13
CA LEU A 449 -10.03 -21.74 -13.13
C LEU A 449 -9.37 -23.03 -12.62
N LEU A 450 -9.04 -23.11 -11.34
CA LEU A 450 -8.27 -24.20 -10.74
C LEU A 450 -8.97 -24.75 -9.49
N SER A 451 -8.89 -26.06 -9.29
CA SER A 451 -9.55 -26.75 -8.18
C SER A 451 -8.81 -26.64 -6.85
N ASN A 452 -7.53 -26.28 -6.86
CA ASN A 452 -6.69 -26.21 -5.67
C ASN A 452 -6.01 -24.84 -5.59
N VAL A 453 -6.53 -23.96 -4.76
CA VAL A 453 -6.05 -22.58 -4.59
C VAL A 453 -5.56 -22.34 -3.17
N LEU A 454 -4.57 -21.48 -3.02
CA LEU A 454 -4.05 -21.04 -1.74
C LEU A 454 -5.09 -20.17 -1.02
N GLU A 455 -5.69 -20.71 0.04
CA GLU A 455 -6.62 -19.95 0.87
C GLU A 455 -5.95 -18.74 1.50
N GLY A 456 -6.62 -17.59 1.42
CA GLY A 456 -6.15 -16.34 2.00
C GLY A 456 -4.94 -15.72 1.28
N TYR A 457 -4.54 -16.21 0.10
CA TYR A 457 -3.51 -15.60 -0.75
C TYR A 457 -4.13 -15.04 -2.04
N ASN A 458 -3.69 -13.85 -2.48
CA ASN A 458 -4.15 -13.24 -3.71
C ASN A 458 -3.05 -12.37 -4.34
N ASP A 459 -2.56 -12.79 -5.49
CA ASP A 459 -1.54 -12.16 -6.31
C ASP A 459 -2.11 -11.27 -7.43
N GLN A 460 -3.44 -11.27 -7.59
CA GLN A 460 -4.24 -10.51 -8.56
C GLN A 460 -4.20 -11.03 -10.01
N TYR A 461 -3.62 -12.20 -10.27
CA TYR A 461 -3.51 -12.79 -11.60
C TYR A 461 -4.06 -14.23 -11.62
N ALA A 462 -5.22 -14.40 -12.26
CA ALA A 462 -5.88 -15.71 -12.37
C ALA A 462 -5.08 -16.74 -13.20
N THR A 463 -4.18 -16.27 -14.08
CA THR A 463 -3.21 -17.09 -14.82
C THR A 463 -1.82 -16.44 -14.79
N THR A 464 -1.03 -16.51 -15.87
CA THR A 464 0.30 -15.92 -15.91
C THR A 464 0.26 -14.42 -15.72
N ALA A 465 1.10 -13.94 -14.81
CA ALA A 465 1.40 -12.51 -14.68
C ALA A 465 2.46 -12.10 -15.70
N PRO A 466 2.53 -10.81 -16.10
CA PRO A 466 3.69 -10.31 -16.81
C PRO A 466 4.97 -10.59 -15.99
N PRO A 467 6.09 -11.00 -16.62
CA PRO A 467 7.33 -11.24 -15.89
C PRO A 467 7.81 -9.99 -15.13
N ALA A 468 8.54 -10.20 -14.05
CA ALA A 468 9.09 -9.19 -13.15
C ALA A 468 8.07 -8.30 -12.42
N LYS A 469 6.85 -8.80 -12.18
CA LYS A 469 5.83 -8.11 -11.35
C LYS A 469 6.05 -8.29 -9.85
N PHE A 470 6.68 -9.38 -9.44
CA PHE A 470 6.92 -9.68 -8.03
C PHE A 470 8.34 -9.29 -7.60
N LYS A 471 8.60 -9.30 -6.29
CA LYS A 471 9.91 -8.94 -5.76
C LYS A 471 10.97 -9.94 -6.25
N PRO A 472 12.14 -9.47 -6.73
CA PRO A 472 13.20 -10.39 -7.14
C PRO A 472 13.87 -11.05 -5.92
N ASN A 473 14.55 -12.16 -6.17
CA ASN A 473 15.30 -12.89 -5.14
C ASN A 473 16.61 -12.16 -4.74
N GLY A 474 17.45 -12.80 -3.91
CA GLY A 474 18.73 -12.23 -3.46
C GLY A 474 19.74 -11.93 -4.57
N LEU A 475 19.57 -12.52 -5.75
CA LEU A 475 20.36 -12.21 -6.95
C LEU A 475 19.70 -11.16 -7.84
N GLY A 476 18.54 -10.61 -7.50
CA GLY A 476 17.84 -9.69 -8.40
C GLY A 476 17.17 -10.40 -9.59
N LEU A 477 16.97 -11.72 -9.53
CA LEU A 477 16.24 -12.49 -10.53
C LEU A 477 14.77 -12.58 -10.11
N TYR A 478 13.87 -12.39 -11.08
CA TYR A 478 12.44 -12.38 -10.90
C TYR A 478 11.84 -13.76 -11.15
N ASP A 479 10.71 -14.05 -10.50
CA ASP A 479 9.82 -15.18 -10.79
C ASP A 479 10.45 -16.58 -10.67
N MET A 480 11.63 -16.71 -10.03
CA MET A 480 12.37 -17.97 -9.83
C MET A 480 11.62 -19.06 -9.05
N GLY A 481 10.38 -18.83 -8.62
CA GLY A 481 9.60 -19.88 -8.02
C GLY A 481 8.10 -19.68 -8.12
N GLY A 482 7.60 -18.93 -9.09
CA GLY A 482 6.18 -18.72 -9.41
C GLY A 482 6.02 -18.27 -10.87
N ASN A 483 4.83 -17.82 -11.27
CA ASN A 483 4.46 -17.49 -12.66
C ASN A 483 4.45 -18.73 -13.57
N VAL A 484 5.55 -19.08 -14.25
CA VAL A 484 5.63 -20.32 -15.03
C VAL A 484 6.79 -21.19 -14.58
N ALA A 485 6.62 -22.50 -14.66
CA ALA A 485 7.74 -23.41 -14.51
C ALA A 485 8.67 -23.30 -15.74
N GLU A 486 9.93 -23.69 -15.62
CA GLU A 486 10.95 -23.38 -16.61
C GLU A 486 11.70 -24.62 -17.08
N TRP A 487 11.79 -24.76 -18.40
CA TRP A 487 12.67 -25.74 -19.04
C TRP A 487 14.13 -25.52 -18.64
N CYS A 488 14.78 -26.60 -18.21
CA CYS A 488 16.22 -26.63 -17.94
C CYS A 488 16.95 -27.47 -19.00
N HIS A 489 18.25 -27.25 -19.14
CA HIS A 489 19.12 -27.95 -20.08
C HIS A 489 19.09 -29.48 -19.89
N ASP A 490 19.17 -29.92 -18.65
CA ASP A 490 19.41 -31.31 -18.26
C ASP A 490 18.32 -32.27 -18.77
N TYR A 491 18.74 -33.46 -19.18
CA TYR A 491 17.84 -34.61 -19.22
C TYR A 491 17.42 -34.99 -17.79
N TYR A 492 16.14 -35.31 -17.62
CA TYR A 492 15.59 -35.75 -16.35
C TYR A 492 16.01 -37.20 -16.06
N SER A 493 16.55 -37.39 -14.86
CA SER A 493 16.82 -38.71 -14.28
C SER A 493 16.62 -38.68 -12.77
N ILE A 494 16.31 -39.84 -12.18
CA ILE A 494 16.10 -40.04 -10.73
C ILE A 494 17.40 -40.54 -10.05
N TYR A 495 18.56 -40.49 -10.72
CA TYR A 495 19.82 -41.05 -10.20
C TYR A 495 20.08 -40.74 -8.72
N SER A 496 20.52 -41.78 -8.01
CA SER A 496 21.03 -41.69 -6.66
C SER A 496 22.41 -41.04 -6.69
N TYR A 497 22.47 -39.73 -6.46
CA TYR A 497 23.73 -39.03 -6.25
C TYR A 497 24.37 -39.49 -4.94
N ALA A 498 25.65 -39.88 -4.98
CA ALA A 498 26.43 -40.15 -3.78
C ALA A 498 26.51 -38.87 -2.91
N PRO A 499 26.05 -38.90 -1.64
CA PRO A 499 25.93 -37.71 -0.79
C PRO A 499 27.26 -36.97 -0.55
N GLU A 500 28.36 -37.72 -0.48
CA GLU A 500 29.69 -37.17 -0.18
C GLU A 500 30.48 -36.72 -1.40
N LYS A 501 30.03 -37.08 -2.61
CA LYS A 501 30.69 -36.68 -3.85
C LYS A 501 30.42 -35.20 -4.11
N LEU A 502 31.48 -34.42 -4.34
CA LEU A 502 31.37 -33.07 -4.88
C LEU A 502 31.20 -33.16 -6.40
N TYR A 503 30.11 -32.63 -6.92
CA TYR A 503 29.86 -32.58 -8.35
C TYR A 503 30.21 -31.18 -8.88
N VAL A 504 31.03 -31.11 -9.93
CA VAL A 504 31.52 -29.85 -10.50
C VAL A 504 30.82 -29.58 -11.82
N ASP A 505 30.27 -28.38 -11.99
CA ASP A 505 29.61 -27.91 -13.22
C ASP A 505 28.66 -28.94 -13.85
N LEU A 506 27.70 -29.44 -13.05
CA LEU A 506 26.73 -30.44 -13.49
C LEU A 506 25.86 -29.94 -14.66
N VAL A 507 25.83 -30.73 -15.73
CA VAL A 507 25.02 -30.54 -16.94
C VAL A 507 23.93 -31.62 -17.11
N GLY A 508 23.83 -32.53 -16.15
CA GLY A 508 22.89 -33.66 -16.19
C GLY A 508 23.42 -34.86 -17.00
N PRO A 509 22.57 -35.88 -17.20
CA PRO A 509 22.90 -37.05 -18.01
C PRO A 509 23.09 -36.71 -19.49
N VAL A 510 23.96 -37.45 -20.19
CA VAL A 510 24.21 -37.27 -21.63
C VAL A 510 23.02 -37.70 -22.49
N TYR A 511 22.24 -38.67 -22.01
CA TYR A 511 21.09 -39.23 -22.70
C TYR A 511 19.87 -39.24 -21.78
N GLY A 512 18.69 -39.02 -22.36
CA GLY A 512 17.42 -39.16 -21.66
C GLY A 512 16.24 -39.13 -22.62
N LYS A 513 15.06 -39.38 -22.04
CA LYS A 513 13.79 -39.23 -22.73
C LYS A 513 13.20 -37.85 -22.46
N HIS A 514 13.20 -37.45 -21.19
CA HIS A 514 12.57 -36.22 -20.71
C HIS A 514 13.56 -35.15 -20.33
N HIS A 515 13.16 -33.89 -20.40
CA HIS A 515 13.93 -32.76 -19.89
C HIS A 515 13.41 -32.29 -18.53
N VAL A 516 14.32 -31.71 -17.74
CA VAL A 516 14.00 -31.19 -16.41
C VAL A 516 13.18 -29.90 -16.52
N ILE A 517 12.16 -29.79 -15.66
CA ILE A 517 11.39 -28.57 -15.45
C ILE A 517 11.54 -28.16 -13.99
N ARG A 518 11.91 -26.90 -13.75
CA ARG A 518 12.09 -26.33 -12.40
C ARG A 518 11.15 -25.14 -12.16
N GLY A 519 11.02 -24.75 -10.90
CA GLY A 519 10.11 -23.69 -10.50
C GLY A 519 8.68 -24.17 -10.29
N SER A 520 7.92 -23.30 -9.64
CA SER A 520 6.46 -23.44 -9.53
C SER A 520 5.80 -22.43 -10.48
N GLY A 521 4.49 -22.33 -10.46
CA GLY A 521 3.78 -21.43 -11.38
C GLY A 521 2.34 -21.20 -10.93
N TRP A 522 1.59 -20.47 -11.73
CA TRP A 522 0.20 -20.08 -11.47
C TRP A 522 -0.76 -21.28 -11.29
N LYS A 523 -0.37 -22.49 -11.71
CA LYS A 523 -1.12 -23.75 -11.46
C LYS A 523 -0.76 -24.48 -10.16
N HIS A 524 0.21 -23.97 -9.40
CA HIS A 524 0.73 -24.63 -8.19
C HIS A 524 0.29 -23.89 -6.93
N GLY A 525 -0.27 -24.63 -5.96
CA GLY A 525 -0.73 -24.07 -4.68
C GLY A 525 -0.43 -24.96 -3.47
N SER A 526 0.33 -26.05 -3.64
CA SER A 526 0.57 -27.01 -2.56
C SER A 526 1.94 -26.83 -1.91
N ILE A 527 2.03 -27.24 -0.64
CA ILE A 527 3.27 -27.20 0.15
C ILE A 527 4.46 -27.88 -0.54
N GLY A 528 4.21 -28.90 -1.35
CA GLY A 528 5.24 -29.63 -2.09
C GLY A 528 5.68 -28.95 -3.37
N THR A 529 4.76 -28.33 -4.11
CA THR A 529 4.98 -27.78 -5.46
C THR A 529 5.60 -26.39 -5.45
N LEU A 530 5.37 -25.60 -4.40
CA LEU A 530 5.91 -24.24 -4.28
C LEU A 530 7.37 -24.18 -3.80
N ARG A 531 8.01 -25.31 -3.51
CA ARG A 531 9.38 -25.36 -3.01
C ARG A 531 10.37 -25.11 -4.13
N LEU A 532 11.48 -24.44 -3.82
CA LEU A 532 12.55 -24.19 -4.79
C LEU A 532 13.28 -25.48 -5.21
N ALA A 533 13.21 -26.53 -4.39
CA ALA A 533 13.72 -27.86 -4.73
C ALA A 533 12.73 -28.72 -5.55
N TYR A 534 11.50 -28.25 -5.78
CA TYR A 534 10.47 -29.00 -6.50
C TYR A 534 10.91 -29.28 -7.95
N ARG A 535 10.99 -30.57 -8.30
CA ARG A 535 11.51 -31.01 -9.60
C ARG A 535 10.45 -31.77 -10.39
N SER A 536 10.23 -31.34 -11.62
CA SER A 536 9.32 -31.96 -12.59
C SER A 536 10.05 -32.27 -13.90
N TYR A 537 9.34 -32.84 -14.86
CA TYR A 537 9.87 -33.21 -16.17
C TYR A 537 8.76 -33.21 -17.23
N GLY A 538 9.16 -33.23 -18.50
CA GLY A 538 8.26 -33.41 -19.63
C GLY A 538 8.99 -33.38 -20.97
N ASP A 539 8.20 -33.60 -22.03
CA ASP A 539 8.60 -33.48 -23.45
C ASP A 539 7.65 -32.52 -24.18
N ASP A 540 6.36 -32.65 -23.88
CA ASP A 540 5.30 -31.93 -24.57
C ASP A 540 5.11 -30.49 -24.11
N LYS A 541 4.45 -29.72 -24.99
CA LYS A 541 4.00 -28.35 -24.74
C LYS A 541 3.05 -28.32 -23.55
N ARG A 542 3.25 -27.38 -22.64
CA ARG A 542 2.37 -27.14 -21.48
C ARG A 542 2.02 -25.67 -21.32
N GLU A 543 0.81 -25.37 -20.87
CA GLU A 543 0.33 -24.00 -20.64
C GLU A 543 0.96 -23.30 -19.42
N ASP A 544 1.71 -24.02 -18.60
CA ASP A 544 2.35 -23.52 -17.37
C ASP A 544 3.89 -23.67 -17.39
N VAL A 545 4.47 -23.95 -18.57
CA VAL A 545 5.91 -24.12 -18.75
C VAL A 545 6.43 -23.16 -19.82
N GLY A 546 7.32 -22.25 -19.39
CA GLY A 546 8.12 -21.37 -20.23
C GLY A 546 9.61 -21.65 -20.05
N PHE A 547 10.43 -20.61 -20.14
CA PHE A 547 11.88 -20.72 -19.96
C PHE A 547 12.53 -19.34 -19.77
N ARG A 548 13.80 -19.37 -19.35
CA ARG A 548 14.72 -18.24 -19.40
C ARG A 548 16.07 -18.68 -19.98
N VAL A 549 16.88 -17.70 -20.36
CA VAL A 549 18.13 -17.95 -21.08
C VAL A 549 19.36 -17.75 -20.18
N CYS A 550 20.37 -18.58 -20.36
CA CYS A 550 21.71 -18.46 -19.77
C CYS A 550 22.81 -18.44 -20.84
N ARG A 551 24.01 -17.97 -20.48
CA ARG A 551 25.25 -18.17 -21.27
C ARG A 551 26.47 -18.01 -20.39
N TYR A 552 27.57 -18.71 -20.69
CA TYR A 552 28.82 -18.48 -19.95
C TYR A 552 29.41 -17.10 -20.24
N LEU A 553 30.10 -16.53 -19.25
CA LEU A 553 30.96 -15.37 -19.45
C LEU A 553 32.10 -15.74 -20.43
N LYS A 554 32.40 -14.85 -21.37
CA LYS A 554 33.48 -15.02 -22.35
C LYS A 554 34.86 -15.04 -21.70
#